data_AF-A0A9W6RBG5-F1
#
_entry.id   AF-A0A9W6RBG5-F1
#
_cell.length_a   1.000
_cell.length_b   1.000
_cell.length_c   1.000
_cell.angle_alpha   90.00
_cell.angle_beta   90.00
_cell.angle_gamma   90.00
#
_symmetry.space_group_name_H-M   'P 1'
#
loop_
_entity.id
_entity.type
_entity.pdbx_description
1 polymer ?
#
loop_
_entity_poly.entity_id
_entity_poly.type
_entity_poly.pdbx_seq_one_letter_code
_entity_poly.pdbx_strand_id
1 'polypeptide(L)'
;MTTKAAPQELDHDPHPDTTAVRSSRSRRLAARLLRASHRWRTNDTSRVDAATMDVPWPVRQQVLREYHAANLSRARHASEEMVRAGFNTGAVPYGYRALRARVTPAGKRPRWRTRLAIEPVEAATVKMIFVWRAEDRLSIAEIYQRLRTARYPAPLDPDTGQPGMWTHTVIAAILRNPKYQGRQIWGRRHHGRPAPRARWVWSPAWAHPPIVSAELFAAANQRARPAA
;
A
#
# COMPACT_ATOMS: atom_id res chain seq x y z
N MET A 1 -70.03 14.50 -28.95
CA MET A 1 -69.75 13.41 -27.99
C MET A 1 -68.42 12.79 -28.42
N THR A 2 -67.27 13.30 -27.92
CA THR A 2 -66.47 12.72 -26.81
C THR A 2 -66.18 11.23 -27.01
N THR A 3 -64.95 10.69 -27.03
CA THR A 3 -63.68 11.12 -26.42
C THR A 3 -62.49 10.41 -27.08
N LYS A 4 -61.42 11.17 -27.29
CA LYS A 4 -60.05 10.78 -27.62
C LYS A 4 -59.37 10.23 -26.37
N ALA A 5 -58.88 8.99 -26.39
CA ALA A 5 -58.07 8.43 -25.30
C ALA A 5 -56.61 8.89 -25.42
N ALA A 6 -56.14 9.53 -24.35
CA ALA A 6 -54.80 10.08 -24.16
C ALA A 6 -53.79 9.00 -23.68
N PRO A 7 -52.48 9.22 -23.89
CA PRO A 7 -51.43 8.30 -23.46
C PRO A 7 -51.18 8.39 -21.95
N GLN A 8 -50.78 7.26 -21.34
CA GLN A 8 -50.43 7.19 -19.93
C GLN A 8 -49.09 7.89 -19.66
N GLU A 9 -49.15 9.03 -18.99
CA GLU A 9 -48.07 9.64 -18.21
C GLU A 9 -47.66 8.69 -17.08
N LEU A 10 -46.37 8.35 -17.01
CA LEU A 10 -45.74 7.83 -15.80
C LEU A 10 -44.95 8.99 -15.20
N ASP A 11 -45.42 9.45 -14.04
CA ASP A 11 -44.77 10.41 -13.15
C ASP A 11 -43.29 10.09 -12.97
N HIS A 12 -42.44 11.04 -13.35
CA HIS A 12 -41.05 11.09 -12.90
C HIS A 12 -40.78 12.44 -12.25
N ASP A 13 -41.13 12.53 -10.98
CA ASP A 13 -40.76 13.66 -10.13
C ASP A 13 -39.32 13.51 -9.59
N PRO A 14 -38.62 14.63 -9.35
CA PRO A 14 -37.17 14.73 -9.35
C PRO A 14 -36.52 14.26 -8.05
N HIS A 15 -35.48 13.43 -8.15
CA HIS A 15 -34.64 13.08 -7.01
C HIS A 15 -33.64 14.21 -6.73
N PRO A 16 -33.55 14.74 -5.49
CA PRO A 16 -32.71 15.88 -5.17
C PRO A 16 -31.21 15.58 -5.27
N ASP A 17 -30.49 16.52 -5.87
CA ASP A 17 -29.06 16.74 -5.74
C ASP A 17 -28.64 16.63 -4.27
N THR A 18 -27.72 15.70 -3.97
CA THR A 18 -27.03 15.69 -2.67
C THR A 18 -25.52 15.66 -2.91
N THR A 19 -24.97 16.86 -3.02
CA THR A 19 -23.56 17.18 -2.81
C THR A 19 -23.17 16.90 -1.36
N ALA A 20 -22.76 15.67 -1.06
CA ALA A 20 -22.20 15.32 0.25
C ALA A 20 -20.67 15.50 0.27
N VAL A 21 -20.23 16.75 0.36
CA VAL A 21 -18.87 17.11 0.79
C VAL A 21 -18.71 16.70 2.25
N ARG A 22 -18.06 15.55 2.50
CA ARG A 22 -17.79 15.10 3.86
C ARG A 22 -16.50 15.74 4.36
N SER A 23 -16.70 16.83 5.10
CA SER A 23 -15.68 17.51 5.88
C SER A 23 -15.10 16.60 6.98
N SER A 24 -13.79 16.68 7.20
CA SER A 24 -13.19 16.42 8.51
C SER A 24 -12.21 17.55 8.83
N ARG A 25 -12.77 18.66 9.32
CA ARG A 25 -12.03 19.69 10.06
C ARG A 25 -11.71 19.15 11.45
N SER A 26 -10.44 19.03 11.79
CA SER A 26 -9.87 19.00 13.15
C SER A 26 -8.36 19.17 12.94
N ARG A 27 -7.62 20.14 13.47
CA ARG A 27 -7.65 20.70 14.83
C ARG A 27 -7.04 22.11 14.78
N ARG A 28 -7.62 23.06 15.49
CA ARG A 28 -6.96 24.33 15.86
C ARG A 28 -6.72 24.35 17.36
N LEU A 29 -5.57 24.92 17.73
CA LEU A 29 -5.29 25.69 18.94
C LEU A 29 -5.13 24.95 20.27
N ALA A 30 -3.88 24.94 20.77
CA ALA A 30 -3.59 25.17 22.18
C ALA A 30 -2.17 25.73 22.31
N ALA A 31 -2.04 27.05 22.23
CA ALA A 31 -0.83 27.77 22.61
C ALA A 31 -1.26 28.99 23.44
N ARG A 32 -1.29 28.84 24.77
CA ARG A 32 -1.01 29.91 25.73
C ARG A 32 -1.09 29.45 27.19
N LEU A 33 0.00 29.77 27.90
CA LEU A 33 0.12 30.07 29.33
C LEU A 33 0.09 28.92 30.34
N LEU A 34 1.29 28.58 30.86
CA LEU A 34 1.45 28.18 32.26
C LEU A 34 2.76 28.76 32.83
N ARG A 35 2.67 29.97 33.40
CA ARG A 35 3.42 30.33 34.60
C ARG A 35 2.43 30.21 35.77
N ALA A 36 2.50 29.09 36.47
CA ALA A 36 1.98 28.96 37.82
C ALA A 36 2.86 27.91 38.49
N SER A 37 3.82 28.39 39.28
CA SER A 37 4.68 27.60 40.15
C SER A 37 3.84 26.94 41.24
N HIS A 38 3.23 25.80 40.93
CA HIS A 38 2.72 24.89 41.95
C HIS A 38 3.88 24.05 42.46
N ARG A 39 4.47 24.59 43.54
CA ARG A 39 5.27 23.91 44.55
C ARG A 39 4.71 22.50 44.78
N TRP A 40 5.42 21.47 44.29
CA TRP A 40 5.14 20.10 44.68
C TRP A 40 5.38 20.00 46.19
N ARG A 41 4.28 19.95 46.95
CA ARG A 41 4.26 19.54 48.34
C ARG A 41 4.72 18.09 48.35
N THR A 42 5.90 17.84 48.91
CA THR A 42 6.41 16.50 49.15
C THR A 42 5.51 15.83 50.18
N ASN A 43 4.44 15.19 49.72
CA ASN A 43 3.74 14.22 50.55
C ASN A 43 4.65 13.01 50.65
N ASP A 44 5.09 12.80 51.88
CA ASP A 44 5.73 11.63 52.44
C ASP A 44 5.47 10.35 51.62
N THR A 45 6.48 9.98 50.83
CA THR A 45 6.54 8.74 50.04
C THR A 45 7.26 7.63 50.81
N SER A 46 7.34 7.70 52.14
CA SER A 46 7.97 6.66 52.98
C SER A 46 7.13 5.38 53.15
N ARG A 47 6.31 5.00 52.15
CA ARG A 47 5.66 3.68 52.13
C ARG A 47 5.15 3.23 50.76
N VAL A 48 5.97 3.41 49.74
CA VAL A 48 5.92 2.56 48.54
C VAL A 48 7.23 1.78 48.53
N ASP A 49 7.14 0.50 48.84
CA ASP A 49 8.27 -0.37 49.12
C ASP A 49 9.35 -0.27 48.04
N ALA A 50 10.57 0.00 48.49
CA ALA A 50 11.81 0.04 47.71
C ALA A 50 12.23 -1.34 47.14
N ALA A 51 11.27 -2.21 46.84
CA ALA A 51 11.47 -3.55 46.30
C ALA A 51 11.44 -3.60 44.76
N THR A 52 11.07 -2.50 44.08
CA THR A 52 10.94 -2.47 42.61
C THR A 52 12.23 -2.04 41.88
N MET A 53 13.30 -1.66 42.58
CA MET A 53 14.51 -1.18 41.90
C MET A 53 15.81 -1.67 42.52
N ASP A 54 16.33 -2.77 41.97
CA ASP A 54 17.69 -2.72 41.41
C ASP A 54 17.91 -3.78 40.32
N VAL A 55 17.10 -3.79 39.25
CA VAL A 55 17.41 -4.64 38.09
C VAL A 55 18.62 -4.03 37.37
N PRO A 56 19.77 -4.74 37.31
CA PRO A 56 20.98 -4.20 36.71
C PRO A 56 20.71 -3.72 35.28
N TRP A 57 21.29 -2.58 34.90
CA TRP A 57 21.13 -2.04 33.54
C TRP A 57 21.38 -3.07 32.42
N PRO A 58 22.39 -3.95 32.49
CA PRO A 58 22.58 -5.01 31.49
C PRO A 58 21.40 -5.97 31.37
N VAL A 59 20.75 -6.31 32.49
CA VAL A 59 19.57 -7.19 32.52
C VAL A 59 18.38 -6.48 31.89
N ARG A 60 18.14 -5.21 32.21
CA ARG A 60 17.09 -4.39 31.56
C ARG A 60 17.30 -4.32 30.05
N GLN A 61 18.54 -4.08 29.62
CA GLN A 61 18.89 -4.05 28.19
C GLN A 61 18.65 -5.39 27.51
N GLN A 62 18.99 -6.50 28.17
CA GLN A 62 18.74 -7.84 27.63
C GLN A 62 17.25 -8.11 27.44
N VAL A 63 16.43 -7.86 28.47
CA VAL A 63 14.98 -8.05 28.41
C VAL A 63 14.35 -7.18 27.30
N LEU A 64 14.79 -5.92 27.16
CA LEU A 64 14.31 -5.05 26.08
C LEU A 64 14.69 -5.59 24.70
N ARG A 65 15.93 -6.05 24.50
CA ARG A 65 16.37 -6.66 23.24
C ARG A 65 15.55 -7.90 22.89
N GLU A 66 15.34 -8.79 23.85
CA GLU A 66 14.55 -10.01 23.67
C GLU A 66 13.09 -9.70 23.35
N TYR A 67 12.50 -8.74 24.07
CA TYR A 67 11.15 -8.28 23.80
C TYR A 67 11.01 -7.70 22.39
N HIS A 68 11.93 -6.84 21.97
CA HIS A 68 11.94 -6.29 20.61
C HIS A 68 12.18 -7.39 19.56
N ALA A 69 13.09 -8.33 19.80
CA ALA A 69 13.34 -9.45 18.91
C ALA A 69 12.10 -10.34 18.75
N ALA A 70 11.43 -10.68 19.86
CA ALA A 70 10.19 -11.45 19.86
C ALA A 70 9.07 -10.72 19.11
N ASN A 71 8.93 -9.42 19.31
CA ASN A 71 7.92 -8.61 18.61
C ASN A 71 8.21 -8.49 17.11
N LEU A 72 9.46 -8.28 16.71
CA LEU A 72 9.87 -8.26 15.31
C LEU A 72 9.62 -9.62 14.64
N SER A 73 9.92 -10.72 15.34
CA SER A 73 9.64 -12.08 14.86
C SER A 73 8.14 -12.31 14.65
N ARG A 74 7.29 -11.97 15.64
CA ARG A 74 5.83 -12.06 15.51
C ARG A 74 5.29 -11.21 14.38
N ALA A 75 5.76 -9.96 14.24
CA ALA A 75 5.34 -9.05 13.18
C ALA A 75 5.76 -9.57 11.79
N ARG A 76 6.95 -10.18 11.69
CA ARG A 76 7.40 -10.88 10.49
C ARG A 76 6.47 -12.04 10.17
N HIS A 77 6.24 -12.96 11.11
CA HIS A 77 5.34 -14.10 10.91
C HIS A 77 3.95 -13.67 10.44
N ALA A 78 3.34 -12.66 11.06
CA ALA A 78 2.06 -12.14 10.64
C ALA A 78 2.09 -11.55 9.21
N SER A 79 3.21 -10.95 8.81
CA SER A 79 3.41 -10.45 7.44
C SER A 79 3.53 -11.58 6.42
N GLU A 80 4.25 -12.64 6.77
CA GLU A 80 4.38 -13.84 5.93
C GLU A 80 3.04 -14.54 5.77
N GLU A 81 2.24 -14.68 6.83
CA GLU A 81 0.88 -15.22 6.78
C GLU A 81 -0.03 -14.41 5.84
N MET A 82 0.04 -13.07 5.89
CA MET A 82 -0.73 -12.23 4.97
C MET A 82 -0.37 -12.49 3.51
N VAL A 83 0.92 -12.64 3.20
CA VAL A 83 1.38 -12.99 1.85
C VAL A 83 0.92 -14.38 1.44
N ARG A 84 1.08 -15.38 2.31
CA ARG A 84 0.64 -16.77 2.05
C ARG A 84 -0.86 -16.83 1.77
N ALA A 85 -1.66 -16.03 2.48
CA ALA A 85 -3.10 -15.90 2.27
C ALA A 85 -3.51 -15.01 1.07
N GLY A 86 -2.54 -14.48 0.31
CA GLY A 86 -2.78 -13.69 -0.90
C GLY A 86 -3.24 -12.25 -0.65
N PHE A 87 -3.09 -11.72 0.56
CA PHE A 87 -3.42 -10.32 0.84
C PHE A 87 -2.32 -9.37 0.40
N ASN A 88 -2.71 -8.19 -0.08
CA ASN A 88 -1.78 -7.16 -0.50
C ASN A 88 -1.00 -6.61 0.70
N THR A 89 0.32 -6.58 0.54
CA THR A 89 1.26 -5.96 1.47
C THR A 89 1.77 -4.63 0.92
N GLY A 90 1.72 -3.57 1.73
CA GLY A 90 2.16 -2.23 1.33
C GLY A 90 1.19 -1.51 0.39
N ALA A 91 1.70 -0.52 -0.36
CA ALA A 91 0.91 0.26 -1.30
C ALA A 91 0.33 -0.61 -2.44
N VAL A 92 -0.81 -0.18 -2.98
CA VAL A 92 -1.42 -0.79 -4.17
C VAL A 92 -0.57 -0.39 -5.38
N PRO A 93 -0.06 -1.35 -6.18
CA PRO A 93 0.66 -1.02 -7.40
C PRO A 93 -0.28 -0.40 -8.45
N TYR A 94 0.20 0.60 -9.18
CA TYR A 94 -0.48 1.15 -10.35
C TYR A 94 -0.86 0.03 -11.35
N GLY A 95 -2.05 0.05 -11.93
CA GLY A 95 -2.61 -1.08 -12.68
C GLY A 95 -3.54 -1.97 -11.87
N TYR A 96 -3.59 -1.76 -10.55
CA TYR A 96 -4.49 -2.47 -9.65
C TYR A 96 -5.26 -1.48 -8.77
N ARG A 97 -6.44 -1.91 -8.32
CA ARG A 97 -7.25 -1.25 -7.31
C ARG A 97 -7.40 -2.12 -6.06
N ALA A 98 -7.63 -1.48 -4.92
CA ALA A 98 -7.83 -2.15 -3.65
C ALA A 98 -9.24 -2.77 -3.56
N LEU A 99 -9.32 -4.08 -3.41
CA LEU A 99 -10.54 -4.79 -3.02
C LEU A 99 -10.50 -5.08 -1.51
N ARG A 100 -11.40 -4.49 -0.74
CA ARG A 100 -11.48 -4.71 0.71
C ARG A 100 -12.10 -6.08 0.99
N ALA A 101 -11.40 -6.90 1.75
CA ALA A 101 -11.86 -8.22 2.19
C ALA A 101 -11.93 -8.25 3.72
N ARG A 102 -13.07 -8.66 4.28
CA ARG A 102 -13.22 -8.87 5.72
C ARG A 102 -12.72 -10.26 6.06
N VAL A 103 -11.80 -10.35 7.02
CA VAL A 103 -11.20 -11.62 7.47
C VAL A 103 -11.42 -11.76 8.96
N THR A 104 -11.86 -12.94 9.39
CA THR A 104 -12.04 -13.28 10.80
C THR A 104 -11.07 -14.39 11.17
N PRO A 105 -9.89 -14.07 11.71
CA PRO A 105 -8.96 -15.09 12.20
C PRO A 105 -9.55 -15.80 13.43
N ALA A 106 -9.25 -17.08 13.61
CA ALA A 106 -9.71 -17.86 14.75
C ALA A 106 -9.39 -17.17 16.09
N GLY A 107 -10.40 -17.06 16.96
CA GLY A 107 -10.28 -16.43 18.28
C GLY A 107 -9.96 -14.93 18.26
N LYS A 108 -10.08 -14.24 17.11
CA LYS A 108 -9.76 -12.82 16.97
C LYS A 108 -10.91 -12.04 16.34
N ARG A 109 -10.97 -10.74 16.65
CA ARG A 109 -11.94 -9.82 16.03
C ARG A 109 -11.71 -9.74 14.51
N PRO A 110 -12.79 -9.58 13.72
CA PRO A 110 -12.69 -9.37 12.28
C PRO A 110 -11.81 -8.16 11.93
N ARG A 111 -11.05 -8.26 10.85
CA ARG A 111 -10.17 -7.20 10.36
C ARG A 111 -10.32 -7.02 8.86
N TRP A 112 -10.15 -5.79 8.40
CA TRP A 112 -10.10 -5.48 6.98
C TRP A 112 -8.71 -5.77 6.41
N ARG A 113 -8.69 -6.47 5.28
CA ARG A 113 -7.51 -6.72 4.45
C ARG A 113 -7.77 -6.22 3.03
N THR A 114 -6.71 -6.12 2.24
CA THR A 114 -6.79 -5.70 0.84
C THR A 114 -6.38 -6.86 -0.06
N ARG A 115 -7.15 -7.12 -1.12
CA ARG A 115 -6.75 -7.90 -2.28
C ARG A 115 -6.58 -6.95 -3.48
N LEU A 116 -5.84 -7.40 -4.48
CA LEU A 116 -5.66 -6.62 -5.71
C LEU A 116 -6.67 -7.08 -6.75
N ALA A 117 -7.35 -6.12 -7.36
CA ALA A 117 -8.18 -6.32 -8.54
C ALA A 117 -7.63 -5.47 -9.68
N ILE A 118 -7.81 -5.90 -10.92
CA ILE A 118 -7.34 -5.15 -12.10
C ILE A 118 -8.06 -3.80 -12.18
N GLU A 119 -7.29 -2.74 -12.45
CA GLU A 119 -7.81 -1.46 -12.92
C GLU A 119 -7.54 -1.39 -14.45
N PRO A 120 -8.56 -1.56 -15.31
CA PRO A 120 -8.35 -1.87 -16.73
C PRO A 120 -7.44 -0.90 -17.49
N VAL A 121 -7.64 0.41 -17.33
CA VAL A 121 -6.90 1.44 -18.08
C VAL A 121 -5.42 1.48 -17.65
N GLU A 122 -5.20 1.48 -16.34
CA GLU A 122 -3.85 1.48 -15.79
C GLU A 122 -3.12 0.16 -16.09
N ALA A 123 -3.84 -0.97 -16.03
CA ALA A 123 -3.29 -2.29 -16.30
C ALA A 123 -2.85 -2.45 -17.76
N ALA A 124 -3.64 -1.94 -18.70
CA ALA A 124 -3.27 -1.89 -20.12
C ALA A 124 -1.98 -1.07 -20.31
N THR A 125 -1.87 0.08 -19.62
CA THR A 125 -0.68 0.92 -19.65
C THR A 125 0.55 0.19 -19.09
N VAL A 126 0.42 -0.52 -17.97
CA VAL A 126 1.50 -1.34 -17.42
C VAL A 126 1.92 -2.43 -18.41
N LYS A 127 0.97 -3.18 -18.97
CA LYS A 127 1.27 -4.23 -19.94
C LYS A 127 2.04 -3.68 -21.15
N MET A 128 1.62 -2.53 -21.66
CA MET A 128 2.28 -1.83 -22.77
C MET A 128 3.73 -1.45 -22.44
N ILE A 129 3.99 -0.91 -21.24
CA ILE A 129 5.34 -0.59 -20.77
C ILE A 129 6.25 -1.83 -20.80
N PHE A 130 5.74 -2.99 -20.39
CA PHE A 130 6.49 -4.24 -20.43
C PHE A 130 6.74 -4.72 -21.87
N VAL A 131 5.73 -4.65 -22.74
CA VAL A 131 5.85 -4.98 -24.17
C VAL A 131 6.91 -4.11 -24.84
N TRP A 132 6.83 -2.79 -24.72
CA TRP A 132 7.83 -1.86 -25.26
C TRP A 132 9.24 -2.14 -24.76
N ARG A 133 9.38 -2.58 -23.50
CA ARG A 133 10.69 -2.90 -22.95
C ARG A 133 11.23 -4.25 -23.43
N ALA A 134 10.36 -5.25 -23.55
CA ALA A 134 10.73 -6.63 -23.88
C ALA A 134 10.91 -6.86 -25.38
N GLU A 135 9.97 -6.36 -26.18
CA GLU A 135 9.86 -6.63 -27.62
C GLU A 135 10.54 -5.50 -28.41
N ASP A 136 10.11 -4.24 -28.19
CA ASP A 136 10.65 -3.07 -28.91
C ASP A 136 12.02 -2.60 -28.37
N ARG A 137 12.49 -3.18 -27.25
CA ARG A 137 13.76 -2.84 -26.56
C ARG A 137 13.93 -1.38 -26.16
N LEU A 138 12.85 -0.60 -26.09
CA LEU A 138 12.88 0.83 -25.74
C LEU A 138 13.46 1.06 -24.34
N SER A 139 14.39 2.00 -24.23
CA SER A 139 14.92 2.49 -22.97
C SER A 139 13.84 3.12 -22.08
N ILE A 140 14.13 3.25 -20.78
CA ILE A 140 13.20 3.92 -19.85
C ILE A 140 12.94 5.38 -20.28
N ALA A 141 13.92 6.05 -20.88
CA ALA A 141 13.79 7.41 -21.37
C ALA A 141 12.84 7.48 -22.59
N GLU A 142 12.96 6.55 -23.54
CA GLU A 142 12.06 6.47 -24.70
C GLU A 142 10.63 6.13 -24.28
N ILE A 143 10.47 5.18 -23.34
CA ILE A 143 9.16 4.85 -22.76
C ILE A 143 8.55 6.08 -22.08
N TYR A 144 9.36 6.83 -21.30
CA TYR A 144 8.91 8.07 -20.67
C TYR A 144 8.41 9.09 -21.69
N GLN A 145 9.19 9.35 -22.74
CA GLN A 145 8.78 10.31 -23.79
C GLN A 145 7.49 9.86 -24.48
N ARG A 146 7.37 8.57 -24.79
CA ARG A 146 6.17 8.02 -25.43
C ARG A 146 4.93 8.17 -24.54
N LEU A 147 5.04 7.83 -23.25
CA LEU A 147 3.95 8.00 -22.28
C LEU A 147 3.52 9.45 -22.13
N ARG A 148 4.49 10.36 -22.06
CA ARG A 148 4.25 11.81 -21.93
C ARG A 148 3.57 12.39 -23.17
N THR A 149 4.07 12.10 -24.36
CA THR A 149 3.53 12.63 -25.63
C THR A 149 2.11 12.14 -25.89
N ALA A 150 1.85 10.86 -25.63
CA ALA A 150 0.52 10.26 -25.78
C ALA A 150 -0.43 10.53 -24.59
N ARG A 151 0.01 11.28 -23.58
CA ARG A 151 -0.79 11.68 -22.40
C ARG A 151 -1.44 10.50 -21.65
N TYR A 152 -0.72 9.39 -21.49
CA TYR A 152 -1.18 8.27 -20.66
C TYR A 152 -1.35 8.70 -19.19
N PRO A 153 -2.40 8.23 -18.48
CA PRO A 153 -2.65 8.61 -17.10
C PRO A 153 -1.50 8.14 -16.21
N ALA A 154 -0.84 9.05 -15.50
CA ALA A 154 0.22 8.67 -14.56
C ALA A 154 -0.36 8.18 -13.23
N PRO A 155 0.41 7.42 -12.42
CA PRO A 155 -0.01 7.06 -11.07
C PRO A 155 -0.35 8.28 -10.22
N LEU A 156 -1.33 8.14 -9.34
CA LEU A 156 -1.68 9.18 -8.38
C LEU A 156 -0.53 9.46 -7.42
N ASP A 157 -0.36 10.73 -7.07
CA ASP A 157 0.55 11.14 -6.02
C ASP A 157 0.04 10.61 -4.66
N PRO A 158 0.87 9.89 -3.88
CA PRO A 158 0.43 9.23 -2.66
C PRO A 158 0.09 10.20 -1.52
N ASP A 159 0.63 11.42 -1.53
CA ASP A 159 0.46 12.40 -0.46
C ASP A 159 -0.75 13.32 -0.73
N THR A 160 -0.95 13.70 -2.00
CA THR A 160 -2.00 14.64 -2.42
C THR A 160 -3.23 13.96 -3.05
N GLY A 161 -3.08 12.72 -3.52
CA GLY A 161 -4.13 11.98 -4.23
C GLY A 161 -4.46 12.52 -5.62
N GLN A 162 -3.71 13.51 -6.11
CA GLN A 162 -3.91 14.12 -7.42
C GLN A 162 -3.23 13.31 -8.53
N PRO A 163 -3.65 13.46 -9.81
CA PRO A 163 -2.91 12.88 -10.93
C PRO A 163 -1.43 13.28 -10.88
N GLY A 164 -0.56 12.28 -10.77
CA GLY A 164 0.88 12.51 -10.74
C GLY A 164 1.45 12.76 -12.13
N MET A 165 2.77 12.61 -12.25
CA MET A 165 3.47 12.69 -13.53
C MET A 165 4.28 11.42 -13.76
N TRP A 166 4.42 11.04 -15.03
CA TRP A 166 5.41 10.04 -15.40
C TRP A 166 6.80 10.55 -15.04
N THR A 167 7.59 9.67 -14.44
CA THR A 167 9.01 9.89 -14.18
C THR A 167 9.77 8.62 -14.49
N HIS A 168 11.07 8.74 -14.77
CA HIS A 168 11.93 7.57 -15.00
C HIS A 168 11.90 6.62 -13.79
N THR A 169 11.83 7.16 -12.57
CA THR A 169 11.75 6.39 -11.33
C THR A 169 10.47 5.58 -11.24
N VAL A 170 9.33 6.15 -11.61
CA VAL A 170 8.03 5.45 -11.63
C VAL A 170 8.07 4.28 -12.62
N ILE A 171 8.54 4.52 -13.85
CA ILE A 171 8.64 3.48 -14.88
C ILE A 171 9.60 2.37 -14.43
N ALA A 172 10.77 2.73 -13.88
CA ALA A 172 11.71 1.77 -13.32
C ALA A 172 11.10 0.95 -12.16
N ALA A 173 10.28 1.58 -11.31
CA ALA A 173 9.60 0.91 -10.21
C ALA A 173 8.55 -0.08 -10.73
N ILE A 174 7.80 0.27 -11.79
CA ILE A 174 6.83 -0.62 -12.45
C ILE A 174 7.55 -1.86 -13.01
N LEU A 175 8.58 -1.66 -13.84
CA LEU A 175 9.33 -2.75 -14.48
C LEU A 175 9.97 -3.71 -13.45
N ARG A 176 10.38 -3.21 -12.29
CA ARG A 176 11.01 -3.99 -11.22
C ARG A 176 10.02 -4.63 -10.23
N ASN A 177 8.73 -4.38 -10.35
CA ASN A 177 7.73 -4.86 -9.39
C ASN A 177 7.19 -6.24 -9.79
N PRO A 178 7.56 -7.33 -9.10
CA PRO A 178 7.13 -8.66 -9.52
C PRO A 178 5.67 -8.96 -9.19
N LYS A 179 4.96 -8.07 -8.48
CA LYS A 179 3.52 -8.21 -8.23
C LYS A 179 2.71 -8.24 -9.52
N TYR A 180 3.20 -7.70 -10.62
CA TYR A 180 2.52 -7.76 -11.91
C TYR A 180 2.38 -9.18 -12.49
N GLN A 181 3.13 -10.14 -11.95
CA GLN A 181 3.04 -11.57 -12.29
C GLN A 181 1.95 -12.32 -11.48
N GLY A 182 1.07 -11.60 -10.77
CA GLY A 182 -0.05 -12.21 -10.05
C GLY A 182 0.29 -12.80 -8.67
N ARG A 183 1.51 -12.57 -8.15
CA ARG A 183 1.95 -13.07 -6.83
C ARG A 183 2.07 -11.95 -5.79
N GLN A 184 1.77 -12.25 -4.53
CA GLN A 184 2.08 -11.34 -3.42
C GLN A 184 3.50 -11.57 -2.90
N ILE A 185 4.12 -10.49 -2.43
CA ILE A 185 5.54 -10.47 -2.07
C ILE A 185 5.74 -9.60 -0.84
N TRP A 186 6.56 -10.07 0.10
CA TRP A 186 7.02 -9.28 1.25
C TRP A 186 8.51 -9.47 1.49
N GLY A 187 9.11 -8.55 2.25
CA GLY A 187 10.53 -8.62 2.62
C GLY A 187 11.48 -8.15 1.52
N ARG A 188 11.02 -7.31 0.57
CA ARG A 188 11.87 -6.74 -0.50
C ARG A 188 12.99 -5.83 0.02
N ARG A 189 12.82 -5.28 1.23
CA ARG A 189 13.79 -4.41 1.91
C ARG A 189 13.98 -4.88 3.34
N HIS A 190 15.19 -4.69 3.86
CA HIS A 190 15.58 -4.97 5.24
C HIS A 190 16.47 -3.82 5.72
N HIS A 191 16.11 -3.18 6.85
CA HIS A 191 16.75 -1.96 7.35
C HIS A 191 17.01 -0.90 6.26
N GLY A 192 15.98 -0.60 5.46
CA GLY A 192 16.05 0.39 4.38
C GLY A 192 16.79 -0.06 3.12
N ARG A 193 17.55 -1.17 3.14
CA ARG A 193 18.31 -1.67 2.00
C ARG A 193 17.54 -2.75 1.23
N PRO A 194 17.73 -2.89 -0.10
CA PRO A 194 17.19 -4.03 -0.83
C PRO A 194 17.66 -5.36 -0.24
N ALA A 195 16.73 -6.29 -0.01
CA ALA A 195 17.06 -7.63 0.48
C ALA A 195 17.30 -8.58 -0.71
N PRO A 196 18.21 -9.58 -0.58
CA PRO A 196 18.36 -10.63 -1.59
C PRO A 196 17.04 -11.34 -1.87
N ARG A 197 16.80 -11.73 -3.13
CA ARG A 197 15.56 -12.39 -3.56
C ARG A 197 15.25 -13.67 -2.78
N ALA A 198 16.28 -14.40 -2.34
CA ALA A 198 16.13 -15.61 -1.52
C ALA A 198 15.46 -15.36 -0.15
N ARG A 199 15.49 -14.11 0.35
CA ARG A 199 14.84 -13.72 1.61
C ARG A 199 13.41 -13.21 1.41
N TRP A 200 12.96 -13.07 0.17
CA TRP A 200 11.61 -12.60 -0.12
C TRP A 200 10.62 -13.72 0.12
N VAL A 201 9.49 -13.36 0.69
CA VAL A 201 8.38 -14.29 0.87
C VAL A 201 7.39 -14.06 -0.25
N TRP A 202 7.06 -15.12 -0.98
CA TRP A 202 6.12 -15.12 -2.09
C TRP A 202 4.84 -15.85 -1.69
N SER A 203 3.71 -15.45 -2.26
CA SER A 203 2.50 -16.26 -2.16
C SER A 203 2.72 -17.60 -2.89
N PRO A 204 2.27 -18.73 -2.31
CA PRO A 204 2.48 -20.05 -2.92
C PRO A 204 1.65 -20.20 -4.21
N ALA A 205 0.44 -19.64 -4.23
CA ALA A 205 -0.44 -19.57 -5.40
C ALA A 205 -0.52 -18.15 -5.99
N TRP A 206 -1.15 -18.03 -7.15
CA TRP A 206 -1.58 -16.74 -7.68
C TRP A 206 -2.57 -16.10 -6.70
N ALA A 207 -2.28 -14.86 -6.31
CA ALA A 207 -3.05 -14.12 -5.32
C ALA A 207 -4.03 -13.13 -5.95
N HIS A 208 -3.77 -12.72 -7.18
CA HIS A 208 -4.56 -11.78 -7.96
C HIS A 208 -4.28 -11.98 -9.46
N PRO A 209 -5.13 -11.47 -10.37
CA PRO A 209 -4.93 -11.62 -11.80
C PRO A 209 -3.59 -11.01 -12.26
N PRO A 210 -2.76 -11.74 -13.00
CA PRO A 210 -1.51 -11.20 -13.54
C PRO A 210 -1.79 -10.18 -14.64
N ILE A 211 -1.02 -9.08 -14.68
CA ILE A 211 -1.01 -8.14 -15.81
C ILE A 211 0.00 -8.59 -16.87
N VAL A 212 1.10 -9.21 -16.43
CA VAL A 212 2.18 -9.70 -17.29
C VAL A 212 2.53 -11.14 -16.96
N SER A 213 2.96 -11.89 -17.97
CA SER A 213 3.49 -13.24 -17.78
C SER A 213 4.89 -13.20 -17.16
N ALA A 214 5.36 -14.35 -16.65
CA ALA A 214 6.71 -14.45 -16.10
C ALA A 214 7.78 -14.24 -17.19
N GLU A 215 7.51 -14.72 -18.40
CA GLU A 215 8.37 -14.61 -19.58
C GLU A 215 8.50 -13.15 -20.01
N LEU A 216 7.38 -12.43 -20.13
CA LEU A 216 7.38 -11.01 -20.48
C LEU A 216 8.10 -10.17 -19.41
N PHE A 217 7.86 -10.47 -18.13
CA PHE A 217 8.57 -9.81 -17.03
C PHE A 217 10.07 -10.05 -17.11
N ALA A 218 10.50 -11.29 -17.39
CA ALA A 218 11.90 -11.63 -17.53
C ALA A 218 12.52 -10.91 -18.74
N ALA A 219 11.87 -10.97 -19.91
CA ALA A 219 12.34 -10.35 -21.15
C ALA A 219 12.54 -8.83 -21.01
N ALA A 220 11.61 -8.13 -20.36
CA ALA A 220 11.71 -6.70 -20.08
C ALA A 220 12.87 -6.33 -19.13
N ASN A 221 13.28 -7.26 -18.27
CA ASN A 221 14.33 -7.05 -17.26
C ASN A 221 15.65 -7.76 -17.60
N GLN A 222 15.77 -8.39 -18.77
CA GLN A 222 17.04 -8.91 -19.26
C GLN A 222 18.02 -7.74 -19.38
N ARG A 223 19.19 -7.88 -18.74
CA ARG A 223 20.28 -6.95 -19.01
C ARG A 223 20.72 -7.20 -20.45
N ALA A 224 20.90 -6.13 -21.23
CA ALA A 224 21.56 -6.26 -22.53
C ALA A 224 22.91 -6.96 -22.28
N ARG A 225 23.15 -8.09 -22.95
CA ARG A 225 24.51 -8.64 -23.01
C ARG A 225 25.38 -7.55 -23.64
N PRO A 226 26.54 -7.20 -23.07
CA PRO A 226 27.49 -6.39 -23.81
C PRO A 226 27.79 -7.11 -25.13
N ALA A 227 27.78 -6.37 -26.23
CA ALA A 227 28.25 -6.87 -27.51
C ALA A 227 29.71 -7.32 -27.31
N ALA A 228 30.01 -8.55 -27.74
CA ALA A 228 31.36 -9.10 -27.74
C ALA A 228 32.23 -8.39 -28.78
#